data_AF-A0A523YZ83-F1
#
_entry.id   AF-A0A523YZ83-F1
#
_cell.length_a   1.000
_cell.length_b   1.000
_cell.length_c   1.000
_cell.angle_alpha   90.00
_cell.angle_beta   90.00
_cell.angle_gamma   90.00
#
_symmetry.space_group_name_H-M   'P 1'
#
loop_
_entity.id
_entity.type
_entity.pdbx_description
1 polymer ?
#
loop_
_entity_poly.entity_id
_entity_poly.type
_entity_poly.pdbx_seq_one_letter_code
_entity_poly.pdbx_strand_id
1 'polypeptide(L)'
;MGNNAGAEIWVFGDLRSKRLFGFCLNVLAKARQLAGSMSGKTAVVLMGSSADVQRDSACGLQAYVSVSSAAEECIAHGADYVYILDNENLVIPRADTYAAVLANAVLRRGPTLVLFPLTDFGRELAARSARIGNAGLIAQCMDLKVEGDRVVAKCHSWDGEIMADITFSDRSKTGFATVQPNAFQAVDCQGEHGVIKWIRVDHLDVPERLNLLSSLAEPDKQQQLEDAKVVVVGGAGLHSHDNFSLVRELAAALGGEVGATRPPVFQHWVEEERLIGQTGKTVQPRLLFSIGTSGAVQYTAGIMEAKTIVAINRDKNSPIFQVADLGIVGDAKTFLPLLISKIKQEAVRKMADVIQGDVKADKGNGFGKRVRNLRELQNWTQETLAQATGETPEFIEKVERDEIAPPVGFLLRLAGALKVDAGTFLRKEEKTMIRNLRAQAFVKRTQNYSYQTLSPGAESDHIRAFMVTIEPKQAHKPVAYKHEGEEFIFVMEGDLRLTLGSKTHNLKSGESIHFNSDIPHKLKSISNEPTRCLVVLYTP
;
A
#
# COMPACT_ATOMS: atom_id res chain seq x y z
N MET A 1 13.41 22.27 -51.10
CA MET A 1 12.25 21.52 -51.61
C MET A 1 11.40 21.16 -50.40
N GLY A 2 10.26 21.85 -50.21
CA GLY A 2 9.39 21.65 -49.06
C GLY A 2 8.79 20.25 -49.09
N ASN A 3 9.12 19.45 -48.09
CA ASN A 3 8.65 18.08 -48.00
C ASN A 3 7.16 18.13 -47.65
N ASN A 4 6.32 17.75 -48.61
CA ASN A 4 4.87 17.66 -48.49
C ASN A 4 4.51 16.43 -47.64
N ALA A 5 4.98 16.40 -46.39
CA ALA A 5 4.60 15.37 -45.43
C ALA A 5 3.22 15.75 -44.89
N GLY A 6 2.18 14.98 -45.25
CA GLY A 6 0.84 15.16 -44.71
C GLY A 6 0.83 15.17 -43.17
N ALA A 7 -0.23 15.70 -42.58
CA ALA A 7 -0.37 15.81 -41.12
C ALA A 7 -0.14 14.44 -40.44
N GLU A 8 0.90 14.32 -39.62
CA GLU A 8 1.11 13.13 -38.78
C GLU A 8 0.48 13.35 -37.40
N ILE A 9 -0.31 12.39 -36.93
CA ILE A 9 -0.81 12.33 -35.55
C ILE A 9 -0.07 11.21 -34.83
N TRP A 10 0.64 11.57 -33.77
CA TRP A 10 1.42 10.63 -32.98
C TRP A 10 0.63 10.13 -31.78
N VAL A 11 0.85 8.88 -31.40
CA VAL A 11 0.35 8.29 -30.16
C VAL A 11 1.52 7.74 -29.37
N PHE A 12 1.61 8.09 -28.09
CA PHE A 12 2.61 7.51 -27.20
C PHE A 12 2.21 6.09 -26.76
N GLY A 13 3.10 5.12 -26.96
CA GLY A 13 2.92 3.75 -26.51
C GLY A 13 3.60 3.47 -25.17
N ASP A 14 2.79 3.09 -24.18
CA ASP A 14 3.25 2.78 -22.83
C ASP A 14 3.46 1.26 -22.67
N LEU A 15 4.73 0.86 -22.62
CA LEU A 15 5.14 -0.55 -22.61
C LEU A 15 5.23 -1.18 -21.21
N ARG A 16 4.88 -0.41 -20.17
CA ARG A 16 5.06 -0.82 -18.75
C ARG A 16 4.18 -1.99 -18.31
N SER A 17 3.06 -2.21 -18.99
CA SER A 17 2.22 -3.39 -18.83
C SER A 17 1.37 -3.60 -20.08
N LYS A 18 0.85 -4.82 -20.28
CA LYS A 18 -0.08 -5.12 -21.38
C LYS A 18 -1.33 -4.22 -21.33
N ARG A 19 -1.82 -3.94 -20.12
CA ARG A 19 -2.99 -3.07 -19.91
C ARG A 19 -2.73 -1.64 -20.38
N LEU A 20 -1.60 -1.06 -19.96
CA LEU A 20 -1.20 0.28 -20.37
C LEU A 20 -0.95 0.36 -21.88
N PHE A 21 -0.39 -0.70 -22.46
CA PHE A 21 -0.20 -0.78 -23.90
C PHE A 21 -1.54 -0.89 -24.66
N GLY A 22 -2.51 -1.64 -24.14
CA GLY A 22 -3.87 -1.69 -24.70
C GLY A 22 -4.54 -0.33 -24.77
N PHE A 23 -4.30 0.55 -23.78
CA PHE A 23 -4.78 1.93 -23.84
C PHE A 23 -4.16 2.74 -24.99
N CYS A 24 -2.91 2.47 -25.38
CA CYS A 24 -2.32 3.05 -26.57
C CYS A 24 -3.07 2.62 -27.83
N LEU A 25 -3.43 1.34 -27.96
CA LEU A 25 -4.18 0.83 -29.12
C LEU A 25 -5.57 1.46 -29.25
N ASN A 26 -6.25 1.68 -28.12
CA ASN A 26 -7.52 2.40 -28.09
C ASN A 26 -7.37 3.86 -28.58
N VAL A 27 -6.35 4.57 -28.09
CA VAL A 27 -6.08 5.95 -28.52
C VAL A 27 -5.61 5.99 -29.98
N LEU A 28 -4.92 4.97 -30.48
CA LEU A 28 -4.56 4.82 -31.89
C LEU A 28 -5.79 4.75 -32.78
N ALA A 29 -6.85 4.02 -32.39
CA ALA A 29 -8.10 4.01 -33.14
C ALA A 29 -8.67 5.43 -33.30
N LYS A 30 -8.59 6.26 -32.26
CA LYS A 30 -8.99 7.67 -32.33
C LYS A 30 -8.06 8.50 -33.22
N ALA A 31 -6.75 8.31 -33.09
CA ALA A 31 -5.76 8.98 -33.93
C ALA A 31 -6.03 8.72 -35.42
N ARG A 32 -6.41 7.49 -35.79
CA ARG A 32 -6.73 7.12 -37.17
C ARG A 32 -7.96 7.83 -37.68
N GLN A 33 -9.02 7.94 -36.88
CA GLN A 33 -10.21 8.72 -37.25
C GLN A 33 -9.87 10.20 -37.52
N LEU A 34 -9.04 10.81 -36.66
CA LEU A 34 -8.59 12.18 -36.84
C LEU A 34 -7.72 12.34 -38.08
N ALA A 35 -6.71 11.47 -38.23
CA ALA A 35 -5.79 11.49 -39.37
C ALA A 35 -6.54 11.31 -40.69
N GLY A 36 -7.47 10.35 -40.78
CA GLY A 36 -8.31 10.15 -41.96
C GLY A 36 -9.13 11.39 -42.32
N SER A 37 -9.68 12.09 -41.32
CA SER A 37 -10.42 13.36 -41.51
C SER A 37 -9.52 14.50 -42.02
N MET A 38 -8.21 14.41 -41.77
CA MET A 38 -7.21 15.40 -42.21
C MET A 38 -6.41 14.94 -43.45
N SER A 39 -6.75 13.77 -44.04
CA SER A 39 -5.92 13.12 -45.07
C SER A 39 -4.45 12.95 -44.65
N GLY A 40 -4.25 12.74 -43.36
CA GLY A 40 -2.96 12.57 -42.69
C GLY A 40 -2.64 11.10 -42.43
N LYS A 41 -1.58 10.88 -41.64
CA LYS A 41 -1.10 9.56 -41.22
C LYS A 41 -0.99 9.47 -39.70
N THR A 42 -0.97 8.25 -39.20
CA THR A 42 -0.77 7.96 -37.78
C THR A 42 0.62 7.38 -37.53
N ALA A 43 1.21 7.76 -36.41
CA ALA A 43 2.43 7.11 -35.94
C ALA A 43 2.30 6.74 -34.47
N VAL A 44 2.81 5.57 -34.10
CA VAL A 44 3.01 5.23 -32.68
C VAL A 44 4.47 5.46 -32.32
N VAL A 45 4.71 6.12 -31.19
CA VAL A 45 6.06 6.33 -30.65
C VAL A 45 6.27 5.40 -29.46
N LEU A 46 7.22 4.48 -29.62
CA LEU A 46 7.68 3.57 -28.58
C LEU A 46 9.07 4.01 -28.11
N MET A 47 9.33 3.93 -26.81
CA MET A 47 10.64 4.26 -26.23
C MET A 47 11.19 3.03 -25.50
N GLY A 48 12.47 2.71 -25.74
CA GLY A 48 13.08 1.54 -25.14
C GLY A 48 14.51 1.32 -25.62
N SER A 49 14.97 0.08 -25.50
CA SER A 49 16.30 -0.37 -25.93
C SER A 49 16.18 -1.60 -26.82
N SER A 50 16.93 -1.61 -27.91
CA SER A 50 17.12 -2.69 -28.87
C SER A 50 18.05 -3.79 -28.36
N ALA A 51 18.96 -3.44 -27.44
CA ALA A 51 19.81 -4.43 -26.77
C ALA A 51 18.94 -5.36 -25.91
N ASP A 52 19.12 -6.68 -26.08
CA ASP A 52 18.60 -7.74 -25.20
C ASP A 52 19.16 -7.53 -23.79
N VAL A 53 18.62 -6.56 -23.06
CA VAL A 53 18.92 -6.41 -21.65
C VAL A 53 18.15 -7.53 -20.97
N GLN A 54 18.84 -8.62 -20.61
CA GLN A 54 18.45 -9.46 -19.48
C GLN A 54 18.38 -8.53 -18.27
N ARG A 55 17.20 -7.94 -18.05
CA ARG A 55 17.00 -6.96 -16.98
C ARG A 55 16.97 -7.71 -15.67
N ASP A 56 17.90 -7.34 -14.81
CA ASP A 56 18.12 -7.92 -13.50
C ASP A 56 16.81 -8.02 -12.71
N SER A 57 16.52 -9.22 -12.21
CA SER A 57 15.32 -9.54 -11.44
C SER A 57 15.26 -8.82 -10.09
N ALA A 58 16.33 -8.14 -9.70
CA ALA A 58 16.45 -7.33 -8.48
C ALA A 58 15.47 -6.13 -8.42
N CYS A 59 15.03 -5.60 -9.57
CA CYS A 59 14.16 -4.41 -9.59
C CYS A 59 12.66 -4.72 -9.60
N GLY A 60 12.24 -5.99 -9.49
CA GLY A 60 10.82 -6.36 -9.35
C GLY A 60 9.90 -6.00 -10.54
N LEU A 61 10.45 -5.49 -11.65
CA LEU A 61 9.70 -5.03 -12.82
C LEU A 61 9.39 -6.21 -13.76
N GLN A 62 8.56 -7.15 -13.31
CA GLN A 62 8.04 -8.24 -14.12
C GLN A 62 6.69 -7.85 -14.75
N ALA A 63 6.72 -7.31 -15.97
CA ALA A 63 5.74 -7.51 -17.07
C ALA A 63 5.81 -6.37 -18.11
N TYR A 64 6.94 -6.24 -18.83
CA TYR A 64 7.03 -5.30 -19.95
C TYR A 64 6.55 -5.93 -21.25
N VAL A 65 5.84 -5.16 -22.08
CA VAL A 65 5.58 -5.53 -23.47
C VAL A 65 6.89 -5.33 -24.25
N SER A 66 7.34 -6.35 -24.98
CA SER A 66 8.53 -6.23 -25.83
C SER A 66 8.32 -5.15 -26.89
N VAL A 67 9.33 -4.30 -27.12
CA VAL A 67 9.26 -3.21 -28.11
C VAL A 67 8.94 -3.75 -29.52
N SER A 68 9.56 -4.87 -29.90
CA SER A 68 9.33 -5.49 -31.21
C SER A 68 7.90 -6.01 -31.35
N SER A 69 7.41 -6.73 -30.34
CA SER A 69 6.02 -7.24 -30.32
C SER A 69 5.01 -6.11 -30.32
N ALA A 70 5.24 -5.05 -29.55
CA ALA A 70 4.39 -3.87 -29.51
C ALA A 70 4.35 -3.16 -30.87
N ALA A 71 5.48 -3.08 -31.57
CA ALA A 71 5.54 -2.43 -32.87
C ALA A 71 4.72 -3.19 -33.93
N GLU A 72 4.83 -4.52 -33.95
CA GLU A 72 4.00 -5.37 -34.81
C GLU A 72 2.51 -5.23 -34.47
N GLU A 73 2.17 -5.22 -33.18
CA GLU A 73 0.78 -5.08 -32.73
C GLU A 73 0.21 -3.70 -33.07
N CYS A 74 0.99 -2.62 -32.99
CA CYS A 74 0.58 -1.29 -33.43
C CYS A 74 0.24 -1.25 -34.92
N ILE A 75 1.05 -1.93 -35.76
CA ILE A 75 0.78 -2.03 -37.20
C ILE A 75 -0.50 -2.85 -37.44
N ALA A 76 -0.66 -3.96 -36.74
CA ALA A 76 -1.89 -4.77 -36.81
C ALA A 76 -3.15 -3.98 -36.42
N HIS A 77 -3.01 -2.90 -35.65
CA HIS A 77 -4.11 -1.99 -35.28
C HIS A 77 -4.17 -0.70 -36.14
N GLY A 78 -3.43 -0.66 -37.24
CA GLY A 78 -3.52 0.35 -38.29
C GLY A 78 -2.63 1.58 -38.10
N ALA A 79 -1.51 1.47 -37.39
CA ALA A 79 -0.48 2.51 -37.39
C ALA A 79 0.27 2.55 -38.74
N ASP A 80 0.31 3.71 -39.40
CA ASP A 80 1.09 3.86 -40.64
C ASP A 80 2.61 3.79 -40.37
N TYR A 81 3.03 4.31 -39.23
CA TYR A 81 4.41 4.31 -38.77
C TYR A 81 4.52 3.86 -37.31
N VAL A 82 5.58 3.14 -36.99
CA VAL A 82 6.00 2.95 -35.60
C VAL A 82 7.42 3.49 -35.45
N TYR A 83 7.58 4.57 -34.71
CA TYR A 83 8.87 5.15 -34.38
C TYR A 83 9.37 4.59 -33.05
N ILE A 84 10.46 3.83 -33.11
CA ILE A 84 11.10 3.29 -31.91
C ILE A 84 12.30 4.18 -31.58
N LEU A 85 12.20 4.94 -30.49
CA LEU A 85 13.31 5.75 -29.97
C LEU A 85 14.17 4.87 -29.08
N ASP A 86 15.39 4.60 -29.56
CA ASP A 86 16.27 3.56 -29.03
C ASP A 86 17.45 4.17 -28.24
N ASN A 87 17.54 3.84 -26.95
CA ASN A 87 18.69 4.13 -26.08
C ASN A 87 18.66 3.25 -24.81
N GLU A 88 19.82 2.81 -24.34
CA GLU A 88 19.96 2.00 -23.13
C GLU A 88 19.36 2.66 -21.87
N ASN A 89 19.42 3.99 -21.75
CA ASN A 89 18.86 4.73 -20.63
C ASN A 89 17.33 4.85 -20.67
N LEU A 90 16.68 4.39 -21.75
CA LEU A 90 15.22 4.33 -21.88
C LEU A 90 14.64 3.00 -21.40
N VAL A 91 15.49 2.06 -20.97
CA VAL A 91 15.10 0.77 -20.40
C VAL A 91 14.14 0.96 -19.23
N ILE A 92 14.48 1.83 -18.29
CA ILE A 92 13.64 2.15 -17.13
C ILE A 92 12.80 3.38 -17.49
N PRO A 93 11.46 3.25 -17.55
CA PRO A 93 10.60 4.38 -17.89
C PRO A 93 10.65 5.46 -16.81
N ARG A 94 11.14 6.64 -17.19
CA ARG A 94 11.12 7.84 -16.35
C ARG A 94 10.52 8.99 -17.12
N ALA A 95 9.51 9.64 -16.55
CA ALA A 95 8.77 10.68 -17.25
C ALA A 95 9.65 11.89 -17.62
N ASP A 96 10.66 12.22 -16.83
CA ASP A 96 11.61 13.30 -17.12
C ASP A 96 12.51 12.99 -18.32
N THR A 97 13.14 11.82 -18.33
CA THR A 97 13.98 11.35 -19.44
C THR A 97 13.17 11.15 -20.72
N TYR A 98 12.02 10.47 -20.61
CA TYR A 98 11.13 10.22 -21.74
C TYR A 98 10.61 11.52 -22.33
N ALA A 99 10.29 12.52 -21.49
CA ALA A 99 9.78 13.79 -21.96
C ALA A 99 10.78 14.54 -22.82
N ALA A 100 12.06 14.55 -22.43
CA ALA A 100 13.14 15.20 -23.17
C ALA A 100 13.35 14.55 -24.55
N VAL A 101 13.40 13.21 -24.58
CA VAL A 101 13.55 12.44 -25.82
C VAL A 101 12.37 12.67 -26.76
N LEU A 102 11.14 12.53 -26.25
CA LEU A 102 9.93 12.70 -27.04
C LEU A 102 9.81 14.12 -27.58
N ALA A 103 10.08 15.14 -26.76
CA ALA A 103 10.03 16.53 -27.20
C ALA A 103 11.06 16.81 -28.31
N ASN A 104 12.27 16.26 -28.22
CA ASN A 104 13.28 16.39 -29.28
C ASN A 104 12.81 15.73 -30.59
N ALA A 105 12.25 14.53 -30.51
CA ALA A 105 11.69 13.83 -31.66
C ALA A 105 10.55 14.62 -32.31
N VAL A 106 9.65 15.19 -31.50
CA VAL A 106 8.55 16.06 -31.96
C VAL A 106 9.10 17.31 -32.67
N LEU A 107 10.09 18.00 -32.10
CA LEU A 107 10.69 19.20 -32.71
C LEU A 107 11.36 18.90 -34.06
N ARG A 108 11.94 17.70 -34.23
CA ARG A 108 12.61 17.32 -35.48
C ARG A 108 11.64 16.89 -36.59
N ARG A 109 10.51 16.25 -36.23
CA ARG A 109 9.57 15.67 -37.20
C ARG A 109 8.31 16.48 -37.42
N GLY A 110 7.95 17.35 -36.47
CA GLY A 110 6.81 18.27 -36.57
C GLY A 110 5.44 17.61 -36.76
N PRO A 111 5.03 16.61 -35.95
CA PRO A 111 3.65 16.10 -36.02
C PRO A 111 2.64 17.20 -35.69
N THR A 112 1.42 17.07 -36.18
CA THR A 112 0.35 18.04 -35.88
C THR A 112 -0.16 17.88 -34.45
N LEU A 113 -0.25 16.64 -33.97
CA LEU A 113 -0.81 16.33 -32.67
C LEU A 113 -0.08 15.11 -32.07
N VAL A 114 0.19 15.15 -30.77
CA VAL A 114 0.69 14.00 -29.99
C VAL A 114 -0.32 13.65 -28.92
N LEU A 115 -0.83 12.42 -28.98
CA LEU A 115 -1.84 11.88 -28.09
C LEU A 115 -1.20 10.95 -27.06
N PHE A 116 -1.67 11.05 -25.82
CA PHE A 116 -1.25 10.21 -24.72
C PHE A 116 -2.49 9.58 -24.09
N PRO A 117 -2.51 8.25 -23.86
CA PRO A 117 -3.51 7.67 -22.98
C PRO A 117 -3.53 8.37 -21.62
N LEU A 118 -4.72 8.67 -21.10
CA LEU A 118 -4.89 9.33 -19.80
C LEU A 118 -4.59 8.35 -18.67
N THR A 119 -3.31 8.24 -18.33
CA THR A 119 -2.77 7.55 -17.17
C THR A 119 -1.93 8.53 -16.35
N ASP A 120 -1.54 8.20 -15.12
CA ASP A 120 -0.69 9.11 -14.33
C ASP A 120 0.64 9.43 -15.02
N PHE A 121 1.25 8.43 -15.64
CA PHE A 121 2.46 8.61 -16.43
C PHE A 121 2.21 9.38 -17.72
N GLY A 122 1.13 9.09 -18.44
CA GLY A 122 0.76 9.82 -19.66
C GLY A 122 0.50 11.30 -19.38
N ARG A 123 -0.14 11.62 -18.25
CA ARG A 123 -0.36 13.00 -17.78
C ARG A 123 0.95 13.74 -17.52
N GLU A 124 1.84 13.12 -16.76
CA GLU A 124 3.14 13.71 -16.44
C GLU A 124 3.99 13.89 -17.69
N LEU A 125 4.09 12.85 -18.52
CA LEU A 125 4.87 12.84 -19.75
C LEU A 125 4.38 13.91 -20.74
N ALA A 126 3.07 13.98 -20.98
CA ALA A 126 2.48 14.98 -21.88
C ALA A 126 2.77 16.41 -21.41
N ALA A 127 2.61 16.70 -20.12
CA ALA A 127 2.86 18.02 -19.55
C ALA A 127 4.33 18.44 -19.69
N ARG A 128 5.26 17.52 -19.36
CA ARG A 128 6.70 17.78 -19.49
C ARG A 128 7.11 17.95 -20.95
N SER A 129 6.68 17.07 -21.85
CA SER A 129 7.01 17.14 -23.28
C SER A 129 6.47 18.41 -23.93
N ALA A 130 5.22 18.79 -23.65
CA ALA A 130 4.63 20.02 -24.18
C ALA A 130 5.42 21.26 -23.70
N ARG A 131 5.82 21.29 -22.42
CA ARG A 131 6.61 22.39 -21.86
C ARG A 131 8.01 22.48 -22.47
N ILE A 132 8.68 21.36 -22.73
CA ILE A 132 10.00 21.32 -23.38
C ILE A 132 9.88 21.74 -24.84
N GLY A 133 8.85 21.28 -25.54
CA GLY A 133 8.55 21.63 -26.94
C GLY A 133 7.95 23.03 -27.15
N ASN A 134 7.74 23.81 -26.08
CA ASN A 134 7.07 25.12 -26.11
C ASN A 134 5.71 25.08 -26.84
N ALA A 135 4.93 24.04 -26.53
CA ALA A 135 3.67 23.69 -27.16
C ALA A 135 2.48 23.75 -26.18
N GLY A 136 1.26 23.77 -26.72
CA GLY A 136 0.03 23.69 -25.94
C GLY A 136 -0.30 22.24 -25.55
N LEU A 137 -0.96 22.07 -24.40
CA LEU A 137 -1.50 20.80 -23.93
C LEU A 137 -2.99 20.95 -23.62
N ILE A 138 -3.83 20.06 -24.16
CA ILE A 138 -5.22 19.89 -23.73
C ILE A 138 -5.29 18.62 -22.88
N ALA A 139 -5.73 18.76 -21.63
CA ALA A 139 -5.79 17.64 -20.69
C ALA A 139 -7.18 17.01 -20.62
N GLN A 140 -7.23 15.72 -20.31
CA GLN A 140 -8.45 14.97 -19.99
C GLN A 140 -9.51 15.03 -21.10
N CYS A 141 -9.08 14.85 -22.35
CA CYS A 141 -9.97 14.82 -23.50
C CYS A 141 -10.82 13.54 -23.48
N MET A 142 -12.14 13.71 -23.47
CA MET A 142 -13.10 12.62 -23.68
C MET A 142 -13.23 12.26 -25.16
N ASP A 143 -13.18 13.29 -26.00
CA ASP A 143 -13.28 13.14 -27.45
C ASP A 143 -12.48 14.24 -28.15
N LEU A 144 -12.10 13.98 -29.40
CA LEU A 144 -11.43 14.93 -30.28
C LEU A 144 -12.08 14.86 -31.67
N LYS A 145 -12.34 16.00 -32.31
CA LYS A 145 -12.89 16.04 -33.66
C LYS A 145 -12.14 17.04 -34.51
N VAL A 146 -12.20 16.81 -35.82
CA VAL A 146 -11.72 17.78 -36.79
C VAL A 146 -12.91 18.67 -37.17
N GLU A 147 -12.79 19.96 -36.89
CA GLU A 147 -13.76 20.98 -37.30
C GLU A 147 -13.07 21.96 -38.24
N GLY A 148 -13.39 21.87 -39.53
CA GLY A 148 -12.65 22.56 -40.57
C GLY A 148 -11.19 22.08 -40.61
N ASP A 149 -10.26 22.96 -40.26
CA ASP A 149 -8.82 22.68 -40.19
C ASP A 149 -8.29 22.63 -38.74
N ARG A 150 -9.18 22.60 -37.73
CA ARG A 150 -8.83 22.57 -36.31
C ARG A 150 -9.12 21.21 -35.69
N VAL A 151 -8.30 20.81 -34.72
CA VAL A 151 -8.65 19.76 -33.78
C VAL A 151 -9.32 20.41 -32.57
N VAL A 152 -10.58 20.05 -32.32
CA VAL A 152 -11.36 20.48 -31.17
C VAL A 152 -11.50 19.30 -30.22
N ALA A 153 -11.04 19.48 -28.99
CA ALA A 153 -11.11 18.48 -27.94
C ALA A 153 -12.24 18.82 -26.96
N LYS A 154 -13.04 17.81 -26.62
CA LYS A 154 -14.11 17.90 -25.64
C LYS A 154 -13.60 17.39 -24.30
N CYS A 155 -13.58 18.26 -23.29
CA CYS A 155 -12.99 17.99 -21.98
C CYS A 155 -14.01 18.24 -20.87
N HIS A 156 -13.98 17.40 -19.83
CA HIS A 156 -14.64 17.72 -18.56
C HIS A 156 -13.79 18.74 -17.80
N SER A 157 -14.47 19.67 -17.13
CA SER A 157 -13.88 20.61 -16.18
C SER A 157 -14.79 20.69 -14.96
N TRP A 158 -14.23 21.19 -13.84
CA TRP A 158 -15.00 21.40 -12.60
C TRP A 158 -15.67 20.12 -12.08
N ASP A 159 -14.88 19.06 -11.87
CA ASP A 159 -15.34 17.74 -11.44
C ASP A 159 -16.48 17.13 -12.30
N GLY A 160 -16.51 17.50 -13.59
CA GLY A 160 -17.45 16.97 -14.57
C GLY A 160 -18.70 17.81 -14.76
N GLU A 161 -18.88 18.89 -14.01
CA GLU A 161 -20.04 19.79 -14.13
C GLU A 161 -20.05 20.57 -15.45
N ILE A 162 -18.87 20.86 -16.01
CA ILE A 162 -18.73 21.65 -17.24
C ILE A 162 -18.10 20.79 -18.34
N MET A 163 -18.73 20.81 -19.50
CA MET A 163 -18.13 20.35 -20.75
C MET A 163 -17.58 21.54 -21.51
N ALA A 164 -16.29 21.52 -21.82
CA ALA A 164 -15.62 22.54 -22.59
C ALA A 164 -15.10 21.97 -23.92
N ASP A 165 -15.32 22.71 -25.00
CA ASP A 165 -14.67 22.46 -26.28
C ASP A 165 -13.44 23.38 -26.38
N ILE A 166 -12.25 22.77 -26.50
CA ILE A 166 -10.95 23.44 -26.41
C ILE A 166 -10.17 23.15 -27.70
N THR A 167 -9.51 24.17 -28.26
CA THR A 167 -8.64 24.05 -29.44
C THR A 167 -7.31 24.75 -29.18
N PHE A 168 -6.27 24.35 -29.90
CA PHE A 168 -4.99 25.07 -29.92
C PHE A 168 -5.14 26.38 -30.69
N SER A 169 -4.66 27.49 -30.10
CA SER A 169 -4.71 28.82 -30.72
C SER A 169 -3.65 29.00 -31.80
N ASP A 170 -2.44 28.48 -31.58
CA ASP A 170 -1.33 28.50 -32.53
C ASP A 170 -1.24 27.15 -33.26
N ARG A 171 -1.69 27.13 -34.51
CA ARG A 171 -1.73 25.93 -35.35
C ARG A 171 -0.40 25.59 -36.00
N SER A 172 0.59 26.48 -35.92
CA SER A 172 1.93 26.22 -36.48
C SER A 172 2.75 25.27 -35.60
N LYS A 173 2.31 25.07 -34.35
CA LYS A 173 2.95 24.21 -33.36
C LYS A 173 2.22 22.88 -33.25
N THR A 174 2.98 21.84 -32.93
CA THR A 174 2.44 20.56 -32.48
C THR A 174 1.55 20.74 -31.26
N GLY A 175 0.33 20.23 -31.29
CA GLY A 175 -0.53 20.11 -30.11
C GLY A 175 -0.20 18.85 -29.29
N PHE A 176 -0.40 18.91 -27.97
CA PHE A 176 -0.34 17.74 -27.11
C PHE A 176 -1.72 17.52 -26.47
N ALA A 177 -2.16 16.27 -26.36
CA ALA A 177 -3.42 15.97 -25.69
C ALA A 177 -3.37 14.66 -24.88
N THR A 178 -3.94 14.66 -23.68
CA THR A 178 -4.21 13.42 -22.94
C THR A 178 -5.64 12.98 -23.20
N VAL A 179 -5.83 11.70 -23.54
CA VAL A 179 -7.08 11.17 -24.08
C VAL A 179 -7.56 10.02 -23.22
N GLN A 180 -8.85 10.03 -22.86
CA GLN A 180 -9.48 8.96 -22.11
C GLN A 180 -9.43 7.66 -22.91
N PRO A 181 -8.68 6.64 -22.46
CA PRO A 181 -8.40 5.48 -23.29
C PRO A 181 -9.60 4.52 -23.41
N ASN A 182 -10.56 4.58 -22.48
CA ASN A 182 -11.75 3.72 -22.50
C ASN A 182 -12.88 4.28 -23.36
N ALA A 183 -12.74 5.51 -23.88
CA ALA A 183 -13.73 6.11 -24.77
C ALA A 183 -13.69 5.52 -26.19
N PHE A 184 -12.62 4.78 -26.51
CA PHE A 184 -12.36 4.23 -27.84
C PHE A 184 -11.94 2.77 -27.69
N GLN A 185 -12.24 1.96 -28.71
CA GLN A 185 -11.87 0.57 -28.74
C GLN A 185 -10.89 0.33 -29.89
N ALA A 186 -9.80 -0.37 -29.60
CA ALA A 186 -8.85 -0.83 -30.61
C ALA A 186 -9.55 -1.72 -31.65
N VAL A 187 -9.11 -1.62 -32.91
CA VAL A 187 -9.67 -2.40 -34.03
C VAL A 187 -8.54 -3.07 -34.80
N ASP A 188 -8.64 -4.38 -34.95
CA ASP A 188 -7.74 -5.15 -35.81
C ASP A 188 -7.88 -4.72 -37.27
N CYS A 189 -6.75 -4.45 -37.91
CA CYS A 189 -6.66 -4.03 -39.30
C CYS A 189 -5.90 -5.08 -40.09
N GLN A 190 -6.63 -5.86 -40.86
CA GLN A 190 -6.08 -6.88 -41.74
C GLN A 190 -5.53 -6.21 -43.02
N GLY A 191 -4.25 -6.42 -43.32
CA GLY A 191 -3.67 -6.11 -44.63
C GLY A 191 -3.05 -4.71 -44.83
N GLU A 192 -2.97 -3.86 -43.80
CA GLU A 192 -2.24 -2.57 -43.88
C GLU A 192 -0.75 -2.77 -43.51
N HIS A 193 0.16 -2.47 -44.44
CA HIS A 193 1.61 -2.54 -44.19
C HIS A 193 2.11 -1.21 -43.60
N GLY A 194 2.08 -1.09 -42.27
CA GLY A 194 2.78 -0.03 -41.56
C GLY A 194 4.30 -0.19 -41.63
N VAL A 195 5.05 0.89 -41.35
CA VAL A 195 6.53 0.89 -41.40
C VAL A 195 7.11 1.13 -40.01
N ILE A 196 7.86 0.15 -39.50
CA ILE A 196 8.66 0.28 -38.26
C ILE A 196 9.97 1.00 -38.59
N LYS A 197 10.30 2.04 -37.82
CA LYS A 197 11.57 2.79 -37.94
C LYS A 197 12.25 2.90 -36.58
N TRP A 198 13.44 2.32 -36.49
CA TRP A 198 14.33 2.48 -35.36
C TRP A 198 15.08 3.80 -35.47
N ILE A 199 15.01 4.60 -34.42
CA ILE A 199 15.65 5.92 -34.33
C ILE A 199 16.55 5.89 -33.10
N ARG A 200 17.85 5.75 -33.37
CA ARG A 200 18.88 5.80 -32.33
C ARG A 200 18.92 7.19 -31.70
N VAL A 201 18.91 7.26 -30.37
CA VAL A 201 19.05 8.50 -29.61
C VAL A 201 20.47 8.56 -29.06
N ASP A 202 21.38 9.23 -29.78
CA ASP A 202 22.82 9.24 -29.44
C ASP A 202 23.17 10.16 -28.26
N HIS A 203 22.42 11.25 -28.07
CA HIS A 203 22.66 12.22 -27.01
C HIS A 203 21.41 12.36 -26.15
N LEU A 204 21.46 11.74 -24.98
CA LEU A 204 20.43 11.83 -23.96
C LEU A 204 21.05 12.35 -22.66
N ASP A 205 20.70 13.58 -22.31
CA ASP A 205 21.05 14.16 -21.01
C ASP A 205 20.00 13.69 -19.98
N VAL A 206 20.40 12.78 -19.10
CA VAL A 206 19.51 12.19 -18.09
C VAL A 206 19.55 13.08 -16.85
N PRO A 207 18.42 13.68 -16.43
CA PRO A 207 18.41 14.52 -15.22
C PRO A 207 18.77 13.70 -13.97
N GLU A 208 19.81 14.11 -13.24
CA GLU A 208 20.26 13.44 -12.01
C GLU A 208 19.41 13.73 -10.77
N ARG A 209 18.32 14.52 -10.91
CA ARG A 209 17.51 15.00 -9.77
C ARG A 209 16.56 13.96 -9.19
N LEU A 210 16.33 12.85 -9.89
CA LEU A 210 15.40 11.80 -9.49
C LEU A 210 16.10 10.45 -9.58
N ASN A 211 16.04 9.69 -8.49
CA ASN A 211 16.61 8.34 -8.41
C ASN A 211 15.50 7.33 -8.06
N LEU A 212 15.33 6.31 -8.89
CA LEU A 212 14.39 5.22 -8.64
C LEU A 212 15.06 4.22 -7.69
N LEU A 213 14.63 4.20 -6.43
CA LEU A 213 15.19 3.29 -5.42
C LEU A 213 14.61 1.87 -5.51
N SER A 214 13.30 1.76 -5.76
CA SER A 214 12.61 0.48 -5.92
C SER A 214 11.33 0.65 -6.74
N SER A 215 10.90 -0.43 -7.38
CA SER A 215 9.62 -0.54 -8.06
C SER A 215 9.05 -1.92 -7.76
N LEU A 216 7.83 -1.99 -7.25
CA LEU A 216 7.17 -3.25 -6.92
C LEU A 216 5.87 -3.30 -7.72
N ALA A 217 5.72 -4.30 -8.57
CA ALA A 217 4.42 -4.59 -9.16
C ALA A 217 3.45 -5.02 -8.05
N GLU A 218 2.26 -4.44 -8.02
CA GLU A 218 1.20 -5.00 -7.18
C GLU A 218 0.92 -6.43 -7.67
N PRO A 219 0.84 -7.43 -6.77
CA PRO A 219 0.71 -8.82 -7.16
C PRO A 219 -0.56 -9.05 -8.00
N ASP A 220 -0.36 -9.64 -9.19
CA ASP A 220 -1.39 -9.99 -10.16
C ASP A 220 -2.21 -11.20 -9.66
N LYS A 221 -3.02 -10.98 -8.63
CA LYS A 221 -4.05 -11.93 -8.18
C LYS A 221 -5.23 -11.14 -7.66
N GLN A 222 -6.01 -10.58 -8.57
CA GLN A 222 -7.43 -10.42 -8.27
C GLN A 222 -8.18 -11.60 -8.91
N GLN A 223 -8.78 -12.44 -8.09
CA GLN A 223 -9.76 -13.40 -8.58
C GLN A 223 -10.86 -12.62 -9.32
N GLN A 224 -11.54 -13.25 -10.28
CA GLN A 224 -12.76 -12.66 -10.82
C GLN A 224 -13.68 -12.31 -9.64
N LEU A 225 -14.23 -11.11 -9.65
CA LEU A 225 -15.05 -10.57 -8.57
C LEU A 225 -16.25 -11.49 -8.27
N GLU A 226 -16.73 -12.16 -9.31
CA GLU A 226 -17.80 -13.15 -9.33
C GLU A 226 -17.46 -14.42 -8.52
N ASP A 227 -16.19 -14.84 -8.53
CA ASP A 227 -15.68 -16.05 -7.85
C ASP A 227 -15.21 -15.77 -6.42
N ALA A 228 -15.22 -14.51 -6.01
CA ALA A 228 -14.64 -14.07 -4.75
C ALA A 228 -15.42 -14.63 -3.54
N LYS A 229 -14.72 -15.29 -2.62
CA LYS A 229 -15.31 -15.80 -1.38
C LYS A 229 -15.68 -14.69 -0.40
N VAL A 230 -14.97 -13.57 -0.47
CA VAL A 230 -15.20 -12.35 0.31
C VAL A 230 -15.16 -11.17 -0.64
N VAL A 231 -16.14 -10.28 -0.55
CA VAL A 231 -16.18 -9.05 -1.36
C VAL A 231 -16.35 -7.85 -0.43
N VAL A 232 -15.55 -6.79 -0.65
CA VAL A 232 -15.67 -5.53 0.07
C VAL A 232 -16.05 -4.44 -0.91
N VAL A 233 -17.27 -3.91 -0.76
CA VAL A 233 -17.89 -2.97 -1.69
C VAL A 233 -17.83 -1.55 -1.13
N GLY A 234 -17.28 -0.61 -1.91
CA GLY A 234 -17.29 0.81 -1.61
C GLY A 234 -18.40 1.59 -2.33
N GLY A 235 -18.98 2.58 -1.66
CA GLY A 235 -20.00 3.48 -2.21
C GLY A 235 -19.65 4.96 -2.16
N ALA A 236 -20.57 5.78 -2.65
CA ALA A 236 -20.43 7.25 -2.69
C ALA A 236 -20.18 7.89 -1.32
N GLY A 237 -20.63 7.25 -0.23
CA GLY A 237 -20.40 7.72 1.15
C GLY A 237 -18.94 7.72 1.60
N LEU A 238 -18.02 7.23 0.76
CA LEU A 238 -16.56 7.36 0.98
C LEU A 238 -16.01 8.73 0.52
N HIS A 239 -16.72 9.44 -0.36
CA HIS A 239 -16.43 10.81 -0.81
C HIS A 239 -15.10 11.07 -1.56
N SER A 240 -14.10 10.18 -1.56
CA SER A 240 -12.87 10.36 -2.35
C SER A 240 -12.17 9.04 -2.66
N HIS A 241 -11.29 9.07 -3.67
CA HIS A 241 -10.37 7.97 -4.01
C HIS A 241 -9.52 7.55 -2.81
N ASP A 242 -9.02 8.52 -2.02
CA ASP A 242 -8.20 8.26 -0.84
C ASP A 242 -8.97 7.48 0.23
N ASN A 243 -10.22 7.84 0.53
CA ASN A 243 -11.00 7.06 1.50
C ASN A 243 -11.39 5.68 0.95
N PHE A 244 -11.45 5.54 -0.38
CA PHE A 244 -11.65 4.25 -1.03
C PHE A 244 -10.45 3.31 -0.85
N SER A 245 -9.24 3.81 -0.50
CA SER A 245 -8.11 2.94 -0.13
C SER A 245 -8.44 2.02 1.05
N LEU A 246 -9.24 2.48 2.02
CA LEU A 246 -9.65 1.69 3.18
C LEU A 246 -10.47 0.46 2.78
N VAL A 247 -11.24 0.55 1.69
CA VAL A 247 -11.97 -0.59 1.11
C VAL A 247 -10.99 -1.63 0.58
N ARG A 248 -9.95 -1.17 -0.14
CA ARG A 248 -8.87 -2.03 -0.65
C ARG A 248 -8.09 -2.70 0.48
N GLU A 249 -7.75 -1.94 1.51
CA GLU A 249 -7.02 -2.45 2.67
C GLU A 249 -7.82 -3.50 3.45
N LEU A 250 -9.13 -3.28 3.63
CA LEU A 250 -10.00 -4.26 4.26
C LEU A 250 -10.16 -5.53 3.41
N ALA A 251 -10.33 -5.38 2.09
CA ALA A 251 -10.38 -6.51 1.16
C ALA A 251 -9.09 -7.35 1.26
N ALA A 252 -7.93 -6.69 1.21
CA ALA A 252 -6.64 -7.35 1.37
C ALA A 252 -6.50 -8.06 2.73
N ALA A 253 -6.90 -7.41 3.83
CA ALA A 253 -6.83 -8.00 5.17
C ALA A 253 -7.74 -9.24 5.33
N LEU A 254 -8.83 -9.32 4.57
CA LEU A 254 -9.76 -10.45 4.56
C LEU A 254 -9.44 -11.50 3.49
N GLY A 255 -8.44 -11.27 2.64
CA GLY A 255 -8.17 -12.11 1.47
C GLY A 255 -9.35 -12.13 0.49
N GLY A 256 -10.04 -10.99 0.34
CA GLY A 256 -11.21 -10.81 -0.53
C GLY A 256 -10.95 -9.84 -1.67
N GLU A 257 -11.96 -9.69 -2.53
CA GLU A 257 -11.94 -8.81 -3.68
C GLU A 257 -12.63 -7.48 -3.42
N VAL A 258 -12.21 -6.44 -4.15
CA VAL A 258 -12.83 -5.12 -4.10
C VAL A 258 -13.97 -5.05 -5.10
N GLY A 259 -15.10 -4.52 -4.67
CA GLY A 259 -16.21 -4.12 -5.54
C GLY A 259 -16.60 -2.66 -5.32
N ALA A 260 -17.44 -2.13 -6.20
CA ALA A 260 -17.97 -0.79 -6.05
C ALA A 260 -19.37 -0.62 -6.62
N THR A 261 -20.06 0.39 -6.11
CA THR A 261 -21.27 0.94 -6.73
C THR A 261 -20.91 1.88 -7.89
N ARG A 262 -21.90 2.32 -8.66
CA ARG A 262 -21.69 3.20 -9.82
C ARG A 262 -20.88 4.48 -9.54
N PRO A 263 -21.11 5.24 -8.45
CA PRO A 263 -20.44 6.52 -8.26
C PRO A 263 -18.91 6.40 -8.12
N PRO A 264 -18.33 5.52 -7.29
CA PRO A 264 -16.87 5.31 -7.28
C PRO A 264 -16.27 4.92 -8.63
N VAL A 265 -16.96 4.12 -9.44
CA VAL A 265 -16.49 3.73 -10.78
C VAL A 265 -16.47 4.94 -11.72
N PHE A 266 -17.56 5.70 -11.76
CA PHE A 266 -17.71 6.88 -12.63
C PHE A 266 -16.77 8.02 -12.23
N GLN A 267 -16.41 8.09 -10.95
CA GLN A 267 -15.41 9.03 -10.43
C GLN A 267 -13.98 8.49 -10.54
N HIS A 268 -13.78 7.36 -11.24
CA HIS A 268 -12.48 6.72 -11.46
C HIS A 268 -11.74 6.37 -10.17
N TRP A 269 -12.47 6.08 -9.09
CA TRP A 269 -11.86 5.59 -7.85
C TRP A 269 -11.43 4.15 -7.97
N VAL A 270 -12.06 3.40 -8.89
CA VAL A 270 -11.84 1.99 -9.14
C VAL A 270 -12.34 1.65 -10.56
N GLU A 271 -11.85 0.55 -11.11
CA GLU A 271 -12.11 0.12 -12.48
C GLU A 271 -13.57 -0.29 -12.73
N GLU A 272 -14.00 -0.23 -13.99
CA GLU A 272 -15.37 -0.57 -14.39
C GLU A 272 -15.71 -2.04 -14.14
N GLU A 273 -14.73 -2.94 -14.24
CA GLU A 273 -14.89 -4.37 -13.96
C GLU A 273 -15.19 -4.67 -12.48
N ARG A 274 -15.15 -3.63 -11.62
CA ARG A 274 -15.45 -3.72 -10.20
C ARG A 274 -16.88 -3.25 -9.89
N LEU A 275 -17.64 -2.79 -10.89
CA LEU A 275 -19.03 -2.37 -10.74
C LEU A 275 -19.94 -3.55 -10.38
N ILE A 276 -20.68 -3.43 -9.29
CA ILE A 276 -21.68 -4.40 -8.84
C ILE A 276 -23.09 -3.79 -8.96
N GLY A 277 -24.02 -4.58 -9.51
CA GLY A 277 -25.42 -4.21 -9.63
C GLY A 277 -26.06 -4.70 -10.94
N GLN A 278 -27.29 -4.26 -11.20
CA GLN A 278 -28.10 -4.64 -12.36
C GLN A 278 -27.40 -4.38 -13.70
N THR A 279 -26.60 -3.32 -13.80
CA THR A 279 -25.82 -2.96 -15.00
C THR A 279 -24.34 -3.32 -14.88
N GLY A 280 -23.97 -4.04 -13.82
CA GLY A 280 -22.60 -4.49 -13.55
C GLY A 280 -22.60 -5.99 -13.28
N LYS A 281 -21.69 -6.40 -12.41
CA LYS A 281 -21.55 -7.81 -12.00
C LYS A 281 -22.51 -8.17 -10.87
N THR A 282 -22.92 -9.43 -10.86
CA THR A 282 -23.61 -10.05 -9.73
C THR A 282 -22.62 -10.97 -9.02
N VAL A 283 -22.58 -10.93 -7.68
CA VAL A 283 -21.61 -11.66 -6.87
C VAL A 283 -22.32 -12.51 -5.82
N GLN A 284 -21.74 -13.68 -5.52
CA GLN A 284 -22.26 -14.62 -4.52
C GLN A 284 -21.23 -15.00 -3.44
N PRO A 285 -20.65 -14.02 -2.72
CA PRO A 285 -19.63 -14.31 -1.73
C PRO A 285 -20.24 -14.97 -0.47
N ARG A 286 -19.38 -15.64 0.30
CA ARG A 286 -19.74 -16.09 1.66
C ARG A 286 -19.88 -14.91 2.62
N LEU A 287 -19.13 -13.83 2.39
CA LEU A 287 -19.14 -12.64 3.22
C LEU A 287 -18.99 -11.39 2.33
N LEU A 288 -19.91 -10.44 2.46
CA LEU A 288 -19.89 -9.18 1.75
C LEU A 288 -19.89 -8.02 2.74
N PHE A 289 -18.96 -7.08 2.58
CA PHE A 289 -19.02 -5.78 3.25
C PHE A 289 -19.58 -4.74 2.28
N SER A 290 -20.54 -3.94 2.73
CA SER A 290 -21.12 -2.82 1.98
C SER A 290 -20.87 -1.52 2.74
N ILE A 291 -19.96 -0.69 2.21
CA ILE A 291 -19.38 0.45 2.94
C ILE A 291 -19.78 1.75 2.26
N GLY A 292 -20.51 2.60 2.97
CA GLY A 292 -20.92 3.91 2.45
C GLY A 292 -21.84 3.81 1.22
N THR A 293 -22.62 2.74 1.10
CA THR A 293 -23.60 2.52 0.02
C THR A 293 -25.01 2.89 0.48
N SER A 294 -25.84 3.43 -0.42
CA SER A 294 -27.23 3.81 -0.12
C SER A 294 -28.21 2.64 -0.18
N GLY A 295 -27.81 1.47 -0.69
CA GLY A 295 -28.73 0.34 -0.88
C GLY A 295 -29.75 0.54 -2.01
N ALA A 296 -29.41 1.32 -3.04
CA ALA A 296 -30.25 1.45 -4.22
C ALA A 296 -30.54 0.07 -4.86
N VAL A 297 -31.77 -0.14 -5.33
CA VAL A 297 -32.24 -1.43 -5.89
C VAL A 297 -31.33 -1.95 -7.00
N GLN A 298 -30.79 -1.04 -7.82
CA GLN A 298 -29.87 -1.38 -8.89
C GLN A 298 -28.58 -1.98 -8.36
N TYR A 299 -28.07 -1.52 -7.22
CA TYR A 299 -26.90 -2.12 -6.57
C TYR A 299 -27.27 -3.41 -5.85
N THR A 300 -28.34 -3.38 -5.03
CA THR A 300 -28.68 -4.51 -4.17
C THR A 300 -29.03 -5.76 -4.98
N ALA A 301 -29.61 -5.61 -6.18
CA ALA A 301 -29.85 -6.71 -7.11
C ALA A 301 -28.60 -7.55 -7.42
N GLY A 302 -27.40 -6.94 -7.41
CA GLY A 302 -26.13 -7.63 -7.67
C GLY A 302 -25.50 -8.32 -6.46
N ILE A 303 -26.08 -8.18 -5.25
CA ILE A 303 -25.53 -8.74 -4.00
C ILE A 303 -26.53 -9.60 -3.21
N MET A 304 -27.77 -9.75 -3.69
CA MET A 304 -28.84 -10.47 -2.96
C MET A 304 -28.48 -11.92 -2.62
N GLU A 305 -27.60 -12.55 -3.39
CA GLU A 305 -27.19 -13.94 -3.18
C GLU A 305 -25.99 -14.09 -2.21
N ALA A 306 -25.44 -12.99 -1.70
CA ALA A 306 -24.38 -13.05 -0.69
C ALA A 306 -24.91 -13.73 0.59
N LYS A 307 -24.13 -14.66 1.16
CA LYS A 307 -24.56 -15.41 2.35
C LYS A 307 -24.60 -14.60 3.64
N THR A 308 -23.78 -13.55 3.72
CA THR A 308 -23.73 -12.65 4.87
C THR A 308 -23.33 -11.27 4.38
N ILE A 309 -24.19 -10.29 4.61
CA ILE A 309 -24.01 -8.88 4.25
C ILE A 309 -23.79 -8.05 5.51
N VAL A 310 -22.63 -7.40 5.59
CA VAL A 310 -22.27 -6.46 6.65
C VAL A 310 -22.29 -5.05 6.08
N ALA A 311 -23.22 -4.21 6.53
CA ALA A 311 -23.35 -2.84 6.07
C ALA A 311 -22.75 -1.85 7.07
N ILE A 312 -21.96 -0.88 6.58
CA ILE A 312 -21.38 0.21 7.36
C ILE A 312 -21.83 1.52 6.72
N ASN A 313 -22.67 2.28 7.41
CA ASN A 313 -23.18 3.55 6.91
C ASN A 313 -23.35 4.57 8.05
N ARG A 314 -23.10 5.85 7.77
CA ARG A 314 -23.32 6.94 8.73
C ARG A 314 -24.81 7.20 8.96
N ASP A 315 -25.63 7.05 7.91
CA ASP A 315 -27.08 7.25 7.99
C ASP A 315 -27.77 5.97 8.47
N LYS A 316 -28.27 6.00 9.71
CA LYS A 316 -29.02 4.90 10.33
C LYS A 316 -30.28 4.49 9.56
N ASN A 317 -30.81 5.36 8.70
CA ASN A 317 -32.02 5.10 7.92
C ASN A 317 -31.70 4.61 6.50
N SER A 318 -30.43 4.38 6.16
CA SER A 318 -30.02 3.98 4.82
C SER A 318 -30.68 2.65 4.40
N PRO A 319 -31.28 2.57 3.20
CA PRO A 319 -31.92 1.36 2.69
C PRO A 319 -31.03 0.11 2.67
N ILE A 320 -29.70 0.26 2.64
CA ILE A 320 -28.78 -0.87 2.70
C ILE A 320 -29.00 -1.75 3.94
N PHE A 321 -29.46 -1.18 5.05
CA PHE A 321 -29.73 -1.94 6.27
C PHE A 321 -30.94 -2.87 6.15
N GLN A 322 -31.79 -2.72 5.13
CA GLN A 322 -32.91 -3.63 4.88
C GLN A 322 -32.46 -4.98 4.33
N VAL A 323 -31.29 -5.02 3.66
CA VAL A 323 -30.72 -6.22 3.06
C VAL A 323 -29.49 -6.74 3.84
N ALA A 324 -29.04 -6.02 4.86
CA ALA A 324 -27.85 -6.39 5.63
C ALA A 324 -28.21 -7.33 6.78
N ASP A 325 -27.41 -8.38 6.97
CA ASP A 325 -27.48 -9.26 8.15
C ASP A 325 -26.90 -8.58 9.39
N LEU A 326 -25.87 -7.76 9.20
CA LEU A 326 -25.20 -7.00 10.26
C LEU A 326 -25.08 -5.53 9.85
N GLY A 327 -25.68 -4.62 10.62
CA GLY A 327 -25.63 -3.19 10.39
C GLY A 327 -24.77 -2.45 11.41
N ILE A 328 -23.85 -1.61 10.92
CA ILE A 328 -23.00 -0.74 11.74
C ILE A 328 -23.29 0.71 11.35
N VAL A 329 -23.85 1.46 12.30
CA VAL A 329 -24.08 2.90 12.14
C VAL A 329 -22.83 3.64 12.59
N GLY A 330 -22.08 4.20 11.65
CA GLY A 330 -20.82 4.87 11.98
C GLY A 330 -20.06 5.40 10.77
N ASP A 331 -19.06 6.23 11.04
CA ASP A 331 -18.18 6.76 10.02
C ASP A 331 -17.13 5.74 9.60
N ALA A 332 -17.23 5.26 8.36
CA ALA A 332 -16.27 4.36 7.74
C ALA A 332 -14.81 4.83 7.89
N LYS A 333 -14.54 6.14 7.80
CA LYS A 333 -13.17 6.68 7.91
C LYS A 333 -12.54 6.42 9.27
N THR A 334 -13.36 6.41 10.32
CA THR A 334 -12.91 6.17 11.71
C THR A 334 -12.99 4.70 12.09
N PHE A 335 -14.00 3.99 11.58
CA PHE A 335 -14.29 2.62 11.97
C PHE A 335 -13.42 1.60 11.23
N LEU A 336 -13.20 1.77 9.92
CA LEU A 336 -12.45 0.81 9.12
C LEU A 336 -10.99 0.62 9.59
N PRO A 337 -10.22 1.67 9.93
CA PRO A 337 -8.85 1.47 10.45
C PRO A 337 -8.80 0.57 11.69
N LEU A 338 -9.75 0.74 12.62
CA LEU A 338 -9.85 -0.06 13.84
C LEU A 338 -10.20 -1.52 13.52
N LEU A 339 -11.16 -1.73 12.62
CA LEU A 339 -11.57 -3.06 12.17
C LEU A 339 -10.41 -3.80 11.47
N ILE A 340 -9.74 -3.14 10.53
CA ILE A 340 -8.60 -3.69 9.79
C ILE A 340 -7.48 -4.13 10.75
N SER A 341 -7.15 -3.28 11.72
CA SER A 341 -6.15 -3.59 12.75
C SER A 341 -6.50 -4.85 13.52
N LYS A 342 -7.76 -4.98 13.96
CA LYS A 342 -8.25 -6.18 14.67
C LYS A 342 -8.24 -7.43 13.81
N ILE A 343 -8.63 -7.34 12.54
CA ILE A 343 -8.60 -8.46 11.59
C ILE A 343 -7.16 -8.97 11.40
N LYS A 344 -6.20 -8.06 11.19
CA LYS A 344 -4.79 -8.41 11.03
C LYS A 344 -4.24 -9.11 12.28
N GLN A 345 -4.57 -8.61 13.47
CA GLN A 345 -4.18 -9.25 14.74
C GLN A 345 -4.73 -10.67 14.87
N GLU A 346 -6.01 -10.87 14.56
CA GLU A 346 -6.66 -12.19 14.67
C GLU A 346 -6.19 -13.17 13.59
N ALA A 347 -5.86 -12.69 12.39
CA ALA A 347 -5.24 -13.51 11.34
C ALA A 347 -3.87 -14.05 11.77
N VAL A 348 -3.02 -13.18 12.33
CA VAL A 348 -1.72 -13.57 12.90
C VAL A 348 -1.90 -14.60 14.03
N ARG A 349 -2.89 -14.38 14.91
CA ARG A 349 -3.22 -15.33 15.98
C ARG A 349 -3.66 -16.70 15.44
N LYS A 350 -4.55 -16.75 14.46
CA LYS A 350 -5.01 -18.02 13.85
C LYS A 350 -3.89 -18.76 13.13
N MET A 351 -2.99 -18.05 12.46
CA MET A 351 -1.81 -18.66 11.85
C MET A 351 -0.86 -19.24 12.91
N ALA A 352 -0.67 -18.53 14.03
CA ALA A 352 0.09 -19.06 15.17
C ALA A 352 -0.58 -20.30 15.80
N ASP A 353 -1.91 -20.40 15.77
CA ASP A 353 -2.66 -21.57 16.24
C ASP A 353 -2.62 -22.75 15.23
N VAL A 354 -2.61 -22.50 13.92
CA VAL A 354 -2.45 -23.55 12.88
C VAL A 354 -1.05 -24.14 12.93
N ILE A 355 -0.02 -23.30 13.13
CA ILE A 355 1.36 -23.75 13.38
C ILE A 355 1.44 -24.62 14.65
N GLN A 356 0.51 -24.46 15.62
CA GLN A 356 0.39 -25.33 16.80
C GLN A 356 -0.44 -26.60 16.54
N GLY A 357 -1.34 -26.60 15.54
CA GLY A 357 -2.23 -27.71 15.20
C GLY A 357 -1.54 -28.89 14.53
N ASP A 358 -0.53 -28.63 13.69
CA ASP A 358 0.28 -29.67 13.03
C ASP A 358 1.34 -30.32 13.95
N VAL A 359 1.42 -29.89 15.22
CA VAL A 359 2.39 -30.40 16.21
C VAL A 359 1.91 -31.69 16.92
N LYS A 360 0.75 -32.24 16.54
CA LYS A 360 0.37 -33.58 17.02
C LYS A 360 1.14 -34.72 16.36
N ALA A 361 1.98 -34.45 15.36
CA ALA A 361 2.77 -35.47 14.68
C ALA A 361 4.18 -34.99 14.29
N ASP A 362 4.98 -34.44 15.22
CA ASP A 362 6.44 -34.69 15.14
C ASP A 362 7.18 -34.36 16.45
N LYS A 363 7.97 -35.30 16.95
CA LYS A 363 8.90 -35.12 18.07
C LYS A 363 10.23 -34.51 17.58
N GLY A 364 10.18 -33.43 16.80
CA GLY A 364 11.37 -32.94 16.08
C GLY A 364 11.51 -31.43 15.86
N ASN A 365 10.51 -30.58 16.07
CA ASN A 365 10.66 -29.14 15.84
C ASN A 365 11.10 -28.41 17.12
N GLY A 366 12.40 -28.19 17.26
CA GLY A 366 13.01 -27.41 18.34
C GLY A 366 12.54 -25.95 18.40
N PHE A 367 12.78 -25.31 19.54
CA PHE A 367 12.38 -23.94 19.82
C PHE A 367 13.08 -22.96 18.86
N GLY A 368 14.36 -23.18 18.61
CA GLY A 368 15.17 -22.34 17.74
C GLY A 368 14.69 -22.30 16.29
N LYS A 369 14.23 -23.45 15.77
CA LYS A 369 13.66 -23.53 14.43
C LYS A 369 12.39 -22.69 14.27
N ARG A 370 11.57 -22.55 15.34
CA ARG A 370 10.37 -21.69 15.31
C ARG A 370 10.75 -20.21 15.26
N VAL A 371 11.77 -19.81 16.02
CA VAL A 371 12.28 -18.43 16.03
C VAL A 371 12.83 -18.07 14.65
N ARG A 372 13.61 -18.98 14.04
CA ARG A 372 14.15 -18.82 12.68
C ARG A 372 13.06 -18.62 11.63
N ASN A 373 12.05 -19.49 11.62
CA ASN A 373 10.97 -19.41 10.64
C ASN A 373 10.18 -18.10 10.74
N LEU A 374 9.87 -17.64 11.97
CA LEU A 374 9.15 -16.38 12.17
C LEU A 374 9.98 -15.16 11.75
N ARG A 375 11.31 -15.22 11.97
CA ARG A 375 12.24 -14.18 11.52
C ARG A 375 12.29 -14.12 10.00
N GLU A 376 12.48 -15.26 9.33
CA GLU A 376 12.56 -15.36 7.88
C GLU A 376 11.26 -14.92 7.20
N LEU A 377 10.09 -15.21 7.80
CA LEU A 377 8.80 -14.73 7.31
C LEU A 377 8.65 -13.21 7.33
N GLN A 378 9.39 -12.50 8.18
CA GLN A 378 9.44 -11.03 8.17
C GLN A 378 10.57 -10.48 7.29
N ASN A 379 11.27 -11.34 6.52
CA ASN A 379 12.49 -10.99 5.78
C ASN A 379 13.58 -10.38 6.67
N TRP A 380 13.65 -10.77 7.95
CA TRP A 380 14.64 -10.23 8.89
C TRP A 380 15.92 -11.07 8.88
N THR A 381 17.09 -10.41 8.95
CA THR A 381 18.35 -11.10 9.24
C THR A 381 18.47 -11.35 10.74
N GLN A 382 19.38 -12.24 11.15
CA GLN A 382 19.67 -12.46 12.57
C GLN A 382 20.10 -11.15 13.27
N GLU A 383 20.76 -10.24 12.55
CA GLU A 383 21.14 -8.91 13.03
C GLU A 383 19.91 -8.02 13.24
N THR A 384 18.95 -8.03 12.32
CA THR A 384 17.69 -7.28 12.48
C THR A 384 16.92 -7.75 13.71
N LEU A 385 16.83 -9.07 13.92
CA LEU A 385 16.16 -9.63 15.10
C LEU A 385 16.91 -9.32 16.39
N ALA A 386 18.25 -9.38 16.37
CA ALA A 386 19.10 -9.03 17.48
C ALA A 386 18.89 -7.56 17.90
N GLN A 387 18.85 -6.64 16.93
CA GLN A 387 18.59 -5.22 17.16
C GLN A 387 17.17 -5.00 17.71
N ALA A 388 16.16 -5.65 17.13
CA ALA A 388 14.77 -5.51 17.57
C ALA A 388 14.50 -6.11 18.97
N THR A 389 15.30 -7.09 19.38
CA THR A 389 15.17 -7.73 20.70
C THR A 389 16.17 -7.22 21.73
N GLY A 390 17.16 -6.40 21.34
CA GLY A 390 18.22 -5.91 22.22
C GLY A 390 19.18 -7.00 22.68
N GLU A 391 19.54 -7.92 21.78
CA GLU A 391 20.51 -9.01 21.99
C GLU A 391 21.63 -8.96 20.94
N THR A 392 22.63 -9.85 21.04
CA THR A 392 23.66 -9.97 20.01
C THR A 392 23.26 -10.98 18.92
N PRO A 393 23.73 -10.81 17.67
CA PRO A 393 23.49 -11.78 16.60
C PRO A 393 23.95 -13.20 16.97
N GLU A 394 25.07 -13.36 17.70
CA GLU A 394 25.52 -14.69 18.14
C GLU A 394 24.56 -15.33 19.17
N PHE A 395 23.92 -14.51 20.02
CA PHE A 395 22.90 -14.99 20.93
C PHE A 395 21.67 -15.50 20.17
N ILE A 396 21.19 -14.74 19.18
CA ILE A 396 20.07 -15.16 18.30
C ILE A 396 20.42 -16.45 17.56
N GLU A 397 21.63 -16.57 17.03
CA GLU A 397 22.08 -17.76 16.31
C GLU A 397 22.08 -19.01 17.21
N LYS A 398 22.63 -18.91 18.42
CA LYS A 398 22.62 -20.01 19.41
C LYS A 398 21.21 -20.40 19.83
N VAL A 399 20.32 -19.42 19.96
CA VAL A 399 18.90 -19.66 20.23
C VAL A 399 18.22 -20.38 19.07
N GLU A 400 18.47 -19.97 17.82
CA GLU A 400 17.90 -20.59 16.62
C GLU A 400 18.41 -22.01 16.36
N ARG A 401 19.59 -22.36 16.87
CA ARG A 401 20.17 -23.70 16.81
C ARG A 401 19.78 -24.59 18.00
N ASP A 402 18.93 -24.10 18.90
CA ASP A 402 18.57 -24.79 20.15
C ASP A 402 19.78 -25.11 21.06
N GLU A 403 20.90 -24.40 20.90
CA GLU A 403 22.12 -24.58 21.70
C GLU A 403 21.97 -23.98 23.11
N ILE A 404 21.16 -22.93 23.24
CA ILE A 404 20.85 -22.27 24.52
C ILE A 404 19.34 -22.09 24.71
N ALA A 405 18.86 -22.34 25.92
CA ALA A 405 17.49 -22.04 26.30
C ALA A 405 17.39 -20.54 26.69
N PRO A 406 16.59 -19.72 26.00
CA PRO A 406 16.57 -18.30 26.26
C PRO A 406 15.80 -17.93 27.55
N PRO A 407 16.16 -16.82 28.21
CA PRO A 407 15.42 -16.31 29.36
C PRO A 407 14.00 -15.87 29.00
N VAL A 408 13.05 -15.97 29.94
CA VAL A 408 11.66 -15.53 29.74
C VAL A 408 11.54 -14.05 29.33
N GLY A 409 12.43 -13.18 29.83
CA GLY A 409 12.48 -11.77 29.43
C GLY A 409 12.85 -11.58 27.95
N PHE A 410 13.67 -12.48 27.39
CA PHE A 410 13.92 -12.51 25.95
C PHE A 410 12.69 -12.98 25.18
N LEU A 411 11.95 -13.98 25.67
CA LEU A 411 10.71 -14.44 25.02
C LEU A 411 9.65 -13.35 24.90
N LEU A 412 9.54 -12.48 25.92
CA LEU A 412 8.62 -11.34 25.89
C LEU A 412 9.06 -10.25 24.91
N ARG A 413 10.37 -9.95 24.85
CA ARG A 413 10.93 -9.03 23.85
C ARG A 413 10.81 -9.57 22.44
N LEU A 414 11.03 -10.87 22.26
CA LEU A 414 10.86 -11.58 21.00
C LEU A 414 9.41 -11.56 20.54
N ALA A 415 8.47 -11.82 21.45
CA ALA A 415 7.03 -11.72 21.22
C ALA A 415 6.61 -10.29 20.81
N GLY A 416 7.15 -9.26 21.48
CA GLY A 416 6.94 -7.86 21.13
C GLY A 416 7.51 -7.49 19.76
N ALA A 417 8.78 -7.86 19.51
CA ALA A 417 9.48 -7.58 18.26
C ALA A 417 8.81 -8.24 17.05
N LEU A 418 8.39 -9.51 17.21
CA LEU A 418 7.72 -10.27 16.15
C LEU A 418 6.20 -10.07 16.12
N LYS A 419 5.64 -9.27 17.04
CA LYS A 419 4.19 -9.02 17.21
C LYS A 419 3.35 -10.29 17.33
N VAL A 420 3.86 -11.28 18.07
CA VAL A 420 3.17 -12.56 18.34
C VAL A 420 2.94 -12.75 19.83
N ASP A 421 1.97 -13.58 20.22
CA ASP A 421 1.72 -13.88 21.64
C ASP A 421 2.89 -14.67 22.26
N ALA A 422 3.35 -14.30 23.45
CA ALA A 422 4.49 -14.98 24.10
C ALA A 422 4.21 -16.48 24.38
N GLY A 423 2.94 -16.87 24.53
CA GLY A 423 2.51 -18.26 24.63
C GLY A 423 2.76 -19.09 23.37
N THR A 424 3.01 -18.45 22.22
CA THR A 424 3.40 -19.11 20.96
C THR A 424 4.70 -19.90 21.10
N PHE A 425 5.58 -19.47 22.01
CA PHE A 425 6.92 -20.02 22.16
C PHE A 425 7.05 -21.10 23.25
N LEU A 426 6.01 -21.31 24.05
CA LEU A 426 6.04 -22.09 25.28
C LEU A 426 5.46 -23.50 25.12
N ARG A 427 6.10 -24.49 25.75
CA ARG A 427 5.66 -25.90 25.80
C ARG A 427 4.36 -26.05 26.62
N LYS A 428 3.73 -27.23 26.51
CA LYS A 428 2.46 -27.52 27.19
C LYS A 428 2.59 -27.43 28.71
N GLU A 429 3.73 -27.83 29.31
CA GLU A 429 3.98 -27.65 30.74
C GLU A 429 4.07 -26.16 31.15
N GLU A 430 4.69 -25.32 30.31
CA GLU A 430 4.87 -23.87 30.53
C GLU A 430 3.57 -23.08 30.30
N LYS A 431 2.75 -23.48 29.32
CA LYS A 431 1.38 -22.98 29.13
C LYS A 431 0.46 -23.33 30.31
N THR A 432 0.68 -24.47 30.96
CA THR A 432 -0.07 -24.90 32.15
C THR A 432 0.35 -24.09 33.38
N MET A 433 1.64 -23.75 33.50
CA MET A 433 2.10 -22.72 34.47
C MET A 433 1.40 -21.37 34.22
N ILE A 434 1.31 -20.90 32.96
CA ILE A 434 0.66 -19.62 32.64
C ILE A 434 -0.85 -19.64 32.88
N ARG A 435 -1.52 -20.76 32.65
CA ARG A 435 -2.96 -20.91 32.96
C ARG A 435 -3.22 -20.89 34.46
N ASN A 436 -2.36 -21.53 35.25
CA ASN A 436 -2.37 -21.41 36.71
C ASN A 436 -2.01 -19.99 37.19
N LEU A 437 -1.22 -19.24 36.41
CA LEU A 437 -0.92 -17.83 36.66
C LEU A 437 -2.07 -16.87 36.30
N ARG A 438 -2.95 -17.21 35.35
CA ARG A 438 -4.16 -16.42 35.03
C ARG A 438 -5.27 -16.61 36.08
N ALA A 439 -5.37 -17.78 36.71
CA ALA A 439 -6.31 -18.03 37.81
C ALA A 439 -5.87 -17.38 39.13
N GLN A 440 -4.60 -17.02 39.27
CA GLN A 440 -4.02 -16.34 40.43
C GLN A 440 -3.76 -14.85 40.18
N ALA A 441 -4.64 -14.20 39.43
CA ALA A 441 -4.65 -12.75 39.21
C ALA A 441 -5.07 -11.93 40.46
N PHE A 442 -4.85 -12.46 41.66
CA PHE A 442 -4.92 -11.70 42.90
C PHE A 442 -3.68 -12.05 43.74
N VAL A 443 -2.75 -11.09 43.79
CA VAL A 443 -1.49 -11.11 44.57
C VAL A 443 -0.45 -12.11 44.07
N LYS A 444 0.45 -11.65 43.18
CA LYS A 444 1.67 -12.40 42.84
C LYS A 444 2.84 -11.88 43.68
N ARG A 445 3.10 -12.52 44.82
CA ARG A 445 4.38 -12.47 45.55
C ARG A 445 5.45 -13.17 44.70
N THR A 446 6.35 -12.41 44.09
CA THR A 446 7.72 -12.90 43.90
C THR A 446 8.52 -12.53 45.15
N GLN A 447 9.51 -13.34 45.52
CA GLN A 447 10.06 -13.40 46.89
C GLN A 447 10.57 -12.09 47.52
N ASN A 448 10.54 -10.92 46.86
CA ASN A 448 10.96 -9.65 47.47
C ASN A 448 10.22 -8.34 47.02
N TYR A 449 9.21 -8.37 46.13
CA TYR A 449 8.38 -7.19 45.76
C TYR A 449 7.17 -7.60 44.89
N SER A 450 6.16 -6.73 44.73
CA SER A 450 4.98 -6.93 43.88
C SER A 450 4.63 -5.68 43.06
N TYR A 451 4.04 -5.87 41.88
CA TYR A 451 3.52 -4.78 41.03
C TYR A 451 2.06 -5.04 40.66
N GLN A 452 1.27 -3.98 40.60
CA GLN A 452 -0.12 -3.97 40.13
C GLN A 452 -0.24 -2.92 39.02
N THR A 453 -0.71 -3.31 37.84
CA THR A 453 -0.99 -2.35 36.76
C THR A 453 -2.21 -1.51 37.14
N LEU A 454 -2.10 -0.19 36.96
CA LEU A 454 -3.21 0.75 37.19
C LEU A 454 -3.87 1.21 35.88
N SER A 455 -3.22 0.96 34.73
CA SER A 455 -3.70 1.27 33.38
C SER A 455 -3.76 0.01 32.50
N PRO A 456 -4.69 -0.93 32.74
CA PRO A 456 -4.84 -2.13 31.92
C PRO A 456 -5.33 -1.79 30.51
N GLY A 457 -4.75 -2.37 29.46
CA GLY A 457 -5.14 -2.11 28.06
C GLY A 457 -4.44 -0.92 27.39
N ALA A 458 -3.54 -0.25 28.10
CA ALA A 458 -2.76 0.90 27.64
C ALA A 458 -1.32 0.49 27.21
N GLU A 459 -1.13 -0.75 26.75
CA GLU A 459 0.21 -1.30 26.48
C GLU A 459 0.92 -0.58 25.32
N SER A 460 0.17 0.08 24.44
CA SER A 460 0.64 0.90 23.32
C SER A 460 0.56 2.41 23.56
N ASP A 461 0.09 2.84 24.71
CA ASP A 461 -0.11 4.27 24.99
C ASP A 461 1.19 4.88 25.55
N HIS A 462 1.38 6.17 25.28
CA HIS A 462 2.59 6.87 25.71
C HIS A 462 2.77 6.92 27.23
N ILE A 463 1.70 6.80 28.02
CA ILE A 463 1.76 6.88 29.49
C ILE A 463 1.20 5.61 30.12
N ARG A 464 1.93 5.02 31.07
CA ARG A 464 1.52 3.82 31.82
C ARG A 464 1.76 4.00 33.30
N ALA A 465 0.83 3.52 34.14
CA ALA A 465 0.90 3.67 35.59
C ALA A 465 0.90 2.31 36.31
N PHE A 466 1.75 2.19 37.32
CA PHE A 466 1.95 0.99 38.12
C PHE A 466 1.94 1.33 39.61
N MET A 467 1.35 0.46 40.40
CA MET A 467 1.51 0.43 41.85
C MET A 467 2.60 -0.59 42.17
N VAL A 468 3.72 -0.13 42.70
CA VAL A 468 4.87 -0.97 43.05
C VAL A 468 4.96 -1.07 44.57
N THR A 469 4.99 -2.29 45.10
CA THR A 469 5.16 -2.58 46.53
C THR A 469 6.45 -3.34 46.76
N ILE A 470 7.39 -2.77 47.49
CA ILE A 470 8.69 -3.36 47.83
C ILE A 470 8.67 -3.80 49.29
N GLU A 471 9.01 -5.06 49.54
CA GLU A 471 9.01 -5.60 50.89
C GLU A 471 10.12 -4.95 51.76
N PRO A 472 9.93 -4.88 53.10
CA PRO A 472 10.82 -4.16 54.01
C PRO A 472 12.30 -4.52 53.87
N LYS A 473 13.17 -3.51 53.87
CA LYS A 473 14.65 -3.65 53.78
C LYS A 473 15.17 -4.43 52.57
N GLN A 474 14.30 -4.83 51.64
CA GLN A 474 14.68 -5.61 50.48
C GLN A 474 14.94 -4.69 49.29
N ALA A 475 15.98 -5.05 48.54
CA ALA A 475 16.29 -4.41 47.29
C ALA A 475 15.49 -5.08 46.17
N HIS A 476 14.98 -4.29 45.25
CA HIS A 476 14.56 -4.79 43.95
C HIS A 476 15.79 -5.44 43.27
N LYS A 477 15.79 -6.76 43.10
CA LYS A 477 16.88 -7.51 42.41
C LYS A 477 16.59 -7.61 40.91
N PRO A 478 17.63 -7.64 40.06
CA PRO A 478 17.78 -6.72 38.94
C PRO A 478 17.20 -7.27 37.64
N VAL A 479 16.35 -6.47 37.00
CA VAL A 479 16.68 -6.04 35.65
C VAL A 479 16.98 -4.56 35.86
N ALA A 480 18.22 -4.12 35.58
CA ALA A 480 18.47 -2.69 35.56
C ALA A 480 17.53 -2.14 34.49
N TYR A 481 16.47 -1.48 34.92
CA TYR A 481 15.48 -0.92 34.02
C TYR A 481 16.20 0.21 33.29
N LYS A 482 16.64 -0.10 32.09
CA LYS A 482 16.93 0.89 31.07
C LYS A 482 15.80 0.75 30.09
N HIS A 483 14.96 1.77 30.00
CA HIS A 483 13.90 1.84 29.01
C HIS A 483 13.83 3.27 28.50
N GLU A 484 13.55 3.40 27.21
CA GLU A 484 13.51 4.69 26.53
C GLU A 484 12.34 5.52 27.07
N GLY A 485 12.62 6.75 27.49
CA GLY A 485 11.60 7.70 27.95
C GLY A 485 11.85 8.28 29.34
N GLU A 486 10.77 8.63 30.04
CA GLU A 486 10.80 9.34 31.31
C GLU A 486 10.02 8.59 32.39
N GLU A 487 10.46 8.65 33.64
CA GLU A 487 9.82 7.96 34.76
C GLU A 487 9.61 8.91 35.94
N PHE A 488 8.39 8.85 36.48
CA PHE A 488 7.97 9.58 37.66
C PHE A 488 7.59 8.60 38.76
N ILE A 489 8.17 8.79 39.95
CA ILE A 489 7.90 7.95 41.12
C ILE A 489 7.39 8.84 42.24
N PHE A 490 6.25 8.46 42.83
CA PHE A 490 5.70 9.08 44.04
C PHE A 490 5.59 8.02 45.15
N VAL A 491 6.22 8.27 46.29
CA VAL A 491 6.21 7.33 47.43
C VAL A 491 4.94 7.55 48.24
N MET A 492 4.04 6.58 48.21
CA MET A 492 2.76 6.65 48.94
C MET A 492 2.95 6.26 50.40
N GLU A 493 3.61 5.13 50.65
CA GLU A 493 3.81 4.57 52.00
C GLU A 493 5.24 4.02 52.12
N GLY A 494 5.88 4.19 53.28
CA GLY A 494 7.26 3.76 53.52
C GLY A 494 8.34 4.70 52.97
N ASP A 495 9.58 4.20 52.94
CA ASP A 495 10.78 4.96 52.56
C ASP A 495 11.54 4.21 51.46
N LEU A 496 11.89 4.92 50.39
CA LEU A 496 12.48 4.39 49.17
C LEU A 496 13.89 4.93 48.97
N ARG A 497 14.84 4.05 48.66
CA ARG A 497 16.14 4.41 48.11
C ARG A 497 16.16 4.11 46.61
N LEU A 498 16.32 5.17 45.81
CA LEU A 498 16.53 5.09 44.37
C LEU A 498 18.00 5.34 44.04
N THR A 499 18.63 4.43 43.32
CA THR A 499 19.97 4.64 42.74
C THR A 499 19.82 4.93 41.26
N LEU A 500 20.27 6.10 40.81
CA LEU A 500 20.31 6.54 39.39
C LEU A 500 21.77 6.60 38.93
N GLY A 501 22.22 5.63 38.14
CA GLY A 501 23.63 5.49 37.80
C GLY A 501 24.51 5.35 39.05
N SER A 502 25.35 6.36 39.32
CA SER A 502 26.21 6.44 40.51
C SER A 502 25.61 7.24 41.68
N LYS A 503 24.51 7.97 41.46
CA LYS A 503 23.87 8.82 42.48
C LYS A 503 22.79 8.06 43.23
N THR A 504 22.63 8.36 44.51
CA THR A 504 21.60 7.75 45.36
C THR A 504 20.69 8.83 45.94
N HIS A 505 19.39 8.62 45.83
CA HIS A 505 18.32 9.47 46.34
C HIS A 505 17.53 8.66 47.37
N ASN A 506 17.28 9.23 48.55
CA ASN A 506 16.37 8.63 49.53
C ASN A 506 15.10 9.49 49.56
N LEU A 507 13.96 8.87 49.31
CA LEU A 507 12.63 9.49 49.26
C LEU A 507 11.80 8.96 50.42
N LYS A 508 11.16 9.85 51.15
CA LYS A 508 10.18 9.54 52.19
C LYS A 508 8.76 9.50 51.63
N SER A 509 7.82 8.96 52.41
CA SER A 509 6.39 9.05 52.09
C SER A 509 5.97 10.50 51.82
N GLY A 510 5.26 10.72 50.71
CA GLY A 510 4.84 12.02 50.21
C GLY A 510 5.84 12.70 49.25
N GLU A 511 7.05 12.16 49.11
CA GLU A 511 8.06 12.70 48.18
C GLU A 511 8.02 12.00 46.82
N SER A 512 8.49 12.72 45.80
CA SER A 512 8.55 12.23 44.42
C SER A 512 9.87 12.53 43.74
N ILE A 513 10.15 11.80 42.66
CA ILE A 513 11.27 12.08 41.77
C ILE A 513 10.87 11.83 40.32
N HIS A 514 11.40 12.67 39.43
CA HIS A 514 11.30 12.53 37.99
C HIS A 514 12.71 12.37 37.42
N PHE A 515 12.91 11.43 36.49
CA PHE A 515 14.21 11.22 35.85
C PHE A 515 14.06 10.57 34.47
N ASN A 516 15.11 10.70 33.67
CA ASN A 516 15.24 10.01 32.39
C ASN A 516 15.50 8.50 32.63
N SER A 517 14.61 7.67 32.10
CA SER A 517 14.57 6.21 32.29
C SER A 517 15.66 5.45 31.55
N ASP A 518 16.37 6.10 30.62
CA ASP A 518 17.56 5.54 29.97
C ASP A 518 18.75 5.43 30.93
N ILE A 519 18.69 6.12 32.07
CA ILE A 519 19.69 6.00 33.12
C ILE A 519 19.40 4.72 33.91
N PRO A 520 20.37 3.78 34.02
CA PRO A 520 20.18 2.57 34.81
C PRO A 520 19.79 2.91 36.24
N HIS A 521 18.63 2.42 36.66
CA HIS A 521 18.07 2.76 37.97
C HIS A 521 17.66 1.54 38.79
N LYS A 522 17.68 1.71 40.12
CA LYS A 522 17.37 0.65 41.09
C LYS A 522 16.61 1.18 42.30
N LEU A 523 15.53 0.48 42.65
CA LEU A 523 14.66 0.77 43.78
C LEU A 523 14.97 -0.17 44.95
N LYS A 524 14.99 0.36 46.18
CA LYS A 524 15.16 -0.44 47.40
C LYS A 524 14.32 0.15 48.53
N SER A 525 13.52 -0.68 49.22
CA SER A 525 12.90 -0.24 50.47
C SER A 525 13.97 -0.12 51.55
N ILE A 526 13.97 1.01 52.26
CA ILE A 526 14.77 1.22 53.47
C ILE A 526 13.90 1.25 54.74
N SER A 527 12.57 1.15 54.58
CA SER A 527 11.60 1.08 55.68
C SER A 527 11.56 -0.31 56.33
N ASN A 528 11.06 -0.34 57.58
CA ASN A 528 10.69 -1.57 58.30
C ASN A 528 9.31 -2.11 57.87
N GLU A 529 8.54 -1.34 57.11
CA GLU A 529 7.24 -1.70 56.55
C GLU A 529 7.29 -1.68 55.01
N PRO A 530 6.37 -2.37 54.31
CA PRO A 530 6.35 -2.40 52.86
C PRO A 530 6.28 -0.99 52.28
N THR A 531 7.13 -0.70 51.31
CA THR A 531 7.17 0.60 50.64
C THR A 531 6.32 0.54 49.38
N ARG A 532 5.32 1.41 49.28
CA ARG A 532 4.38 1.47 48.15
C ARG A 532 4.59 2.76 47.37
N CYS A 533 4.75 2.63 46.07
CA CYS A 533 5.02 3.74 45.17
C CYS A 533 4.06 3.71 43.98
N LEU A 534 3.57 4.88 43.59
CA LEU A 534 3.01 5.10 42.27
C LEU A 534 4.17 5.36 41.31
N VAL A 535 4.29 4.54 40.26
CA VAL A 535 5.29 4.67 39.21
C VAL A 535 4.58 4.94 37.90
N VAL A 536 4.93 6.05 37.24
CA VAL A 536 4.38 6.44 35.95
C VAL A 536 5.51 6.47 34.94
N LEU A 537 5.34 5.75 33.84
CA LEU A 537 6.29 5.68 32.73
C LEU A 537 5.73 6.43 31.53
N TYR A 538 6.53 7.30 30.94
CA TYR A 538 6.30 7.86 29.62
C TYR A 538 7.25 7.21 28.62
N THR A 539 6.70 6.63 27.56
CA THR A 539 7.48 6.09 26.42
C THR A 539 7.06 6.82 25.14
N PRO A 540 8.00 7.47 24.42
CA PRO A 540 7.70 8.32 23.27
C PRO A 540 7.09 7.57 22.08
#